data_AF-A0A800JEC3-F1
#
_entry.id   AF-A0A800JEC3-F1
#
_cell.length_a   1.000
_cell.length_b   1.000
_cell.length_c   1.000
_cell.angle_alpha   90.00
_cell.angle_beta   90.00
_cell.angle_gamma   90.00
#
_symmetry.space_group_name_H-M   'P 1'
#
loop_
_entity.id
_entity.type
_entity.pdbx_description
1 polymer ?
#
loop_
_entity_poly.entity_id
_entity_poly.type
_entity_poly.pdbx_seq_one_letter_code
_entity_poly.pdbx_strand_id
1 'polypeptide(L)'
;MRSDIRFSILMLGTVAVFAFAQDPPAPIPAPPAKEPAQEIKPAPVAAPTGAQARFYAEQFRRLRGEIDELKGAHAVQQQQTDKLKTQVNNLRDENRKLNRLLDGNFAKADEVKALQVALKEMDANRLKDRAIVQKALGALGKLIQKVAQQKAAPVEPAARVVAKNFKFNTHKVETGEFLGTIIIAYNRAYKEEGLGTVTQSQVLKANPGLNPNRLLVGQKIKIPLPGEIK
;
A
#
# COMPACT_ATOMS: atom_id res chain seq x y z
N MET A 1 14.12 -34.94 -0.17
CA MET A 1 13.66 -35.66 1.03
C MET A 1 12.21 -35.27 1.26
N ARG A 2 11.28 -36.11 0.79
CA ARG A 2 9.83 -35.90 0.87
C ARG A 2 9.30 -36.86 1.93
N SER A 3 8.60 -36.34 2.92
CA SER A 3 8.03 -37.09 4.04
C SER A 3 6.54 -37.29 3.82
N ASP A 4 6.14 -38.54 3.63
CA ASP A 4 4.74 -38.99 3.58
C ASP A 4 4.17 -39.08 5.00
N ILE A 5 3.13 -38.28 5.29
CA ILE A 5 2.26 -38.49 6.45
C ILE A 5 0.85 -38.73 5.91
N ARG A 6 0.39 -39.97 6.00
CA ARG A 6 -0.92 -40.43 5.54
C ARG A 6 -1.99 -40.03 6.57
N PHE A 7 -2.81 -39.04 6.25
CA PHE A 7 -4.05 -38.75 6.97
C PHE A 7 -5.17 -39.64 6.41
N SER A 8 -5.75 -40.48 7.27
CA SER A 8 -6.91 -41.30 6.95
C SER A 8 -8.15 -40.41 6.89
N ILE A 9 -8.82 -40.39 5.74
CA ILE A 9 -10.08 -39.69 5.48
C ILE A 9 -11.22 -40.52 6.11
N LEU A 10 -11.80 -40.05 7.21
CA LEU A 10 -13.04 -40.58 7.75
C LEU A 10 -14.21 -39.75 7.21
N MET A 11 -15.08 -40.41 6.45
CA MET A 11 -16.29 -39.88 5.85
C MET A 11 -17.20 -39.17 6.86
N LEU A 12 -17.67 -37.98 6.47
CA LEU A 12 -18.73 -37.22 7.15
C LEU A 12 -20.01 -38.06 7.21
N GLY A 13 -20.35 -38.55 8.40
CA GLY A 13 -21.70 -39.01 8.73
C GLY A 13 -22.57 -37.80 9.08
N THR A 14 -23.70 -37.67 8.38
CA THR A 14 -24.75 -36.68 8.65
C THR A 14 -25.23 -36.76 10.10
N VAL A 15 -24.96 -35.72 10.90
CA VAL A 15 -25.57 -35.54 12.21
C VAL A 15 -26.90 -34.81 12.01
N ALA A 16 -28.00 -35.51 12.22
CA ALA A 16 -29.32 -34.93 12.23
C ALA A 16 -29.41 -33.84 13.31
N VAL A 17 -29.78 -32.64 12.91
CA VAL A 17 -30.16 -31.54 13.81
C VAL A 17 -31.46 -31.96 14.50
N PHE A 18 -31.37 -32.37 15.77
CA PHE A 18 -32.55 -32.41 16.63
C PHE A 18 -32.91 -30.98 17.02
N ALA A 19 -33.85 -30.40 16.26
CA ALA A 19 -34.56 -29.22 16.70
C ALA A 19 -35.39 -29.60 17.93
N PHE A 20 -35.03 -29.07 19.11
CA PHE A 20 -35.95 -29.03 20.25
C PHE A 20 -37.01 -27.96 19.96
N ALA A 21 -38.01 -28.31 19.15
CA ALA A 21 -39.31 -27.65 19.21
C ALA A 21 -39.99 -28.19 20.48
N GLN A 22 -39.90 -27.45 21.58
CA GLN A 22 -40.88 -27.61 22.65
C GLN A 22 -42.15 -26.92 22.19
N ASP A 23 -43.07 -27.68 21.60
CA ASP A 23 -44.47 -27.25 21.53
C ASP A 23 -44.94 -26.94 22.97
N PRO A 24 -45.65 -25.84 23.21
CA PRO A 24 -46.21 -25.57 24.53
C PRO A 24 -47.13 -26.74 24.91
N PRO A 25 -47.03 -27.30 26.12
CA PRO A 25 -47.89 -28.41 26.52
C PRO A 25 -49.35 -27.95 26.47
N ALA A 26 -50.19 -28.71 25.75
CA ALA A 26 -51.62 -28.49 25.70
C ALA A 26 -52.22 -28.42 27.12
N PRO A 27 -53.23 -27.56 27.39
CA PRO A 27 -53.87 -27.51 28.69
C PRO A 27 -54.53 -28.86 28.98
N ILE A 28 -54.11 -29.49 30.07
CA ILE A 28 -54.66 -30.75 30.58
C ILE A 28 -56.15 -30.52 30.90
N PRO A 29 -57.08 -31.36 30.42
CA PRO A 29 -58.49 -31.22 30.79
C PRO A 29 -58.67 -31.43 32.30
N ALA A 30 -59.37 -30.50 32.94
CA ALA A 30 -59.67 -30.55 34.37
C ALA A 30 -60.43 -31.86 34.71
N PRO A 31 -60.06 -32.58 35.78
CA PRO A 31 -60.79 -33.76 36.22
C PRO A 31 -62.21 -33.37 36.66
N PRO A 32 -63.23 -34.24 36.44
CA PRO A 32 -64.60 -33.92 36.83
C PRO A 32 -64.70 -33.75 38.34
N ALA A 33 -65.40 -32.69 38.74
CA ALA A 33 -65.67 -32.35 40.14
C ALA A 33 -66.35 -33.55 40.84
N LYS A 34 -65.65 -34.13 41.82
CA LYS A 34 -66.30 -34.95 42.86
C LYS A 34 -66.76 -34.00 43.97
N GLU A 35 -68.06 -34.04 44.24
CA GLU A 35 -68.72 -33.45 45.42
C GLU A 35 -68.12 -33.97 46.75
N PRO A 36 -68.31 -33.24 47.87
CA PRO A 36 -67.35 -33.16 48.95
C PRO A 36 -67.35 -34.41 49.83
N ALA A 37 -66.30 -35.22 49.71
CA ALA A 37 -66.04 -36.35 50.59
C ALA A 37 -64.87 -36.03 51.53
N GLN A 38 -65.25 -35.61 52.74
CA GLN A 38 -64.64 -35.96 54.03
C GLN A 38 -63.22 -35.46 54.32
N GLU A 39 -63.17 -34.50 55.24
CA GLU A 39 -62.01 -34.11 56.04
C GLU A 39 -61.40 -35.34 56.73
N ILE A 40 -60.30 -35.84 56.15
CA ILE A 40 -59.50 -36.90 56.76
C ILE A 40 -58.72 -36.26 57.92
N LYS A 41 -59.25 -36.42 59.14
CA LYS A 41 -58.48 -36.16 60.36
C LYS A 41 -57.17 -36.96 60.31
N PRO A 42 -55.99 -36.35 60.52
CA PRO A 42 -54.74 -37.10 60.49
C PRO A 42 -54.75 -38.13 61.64
N ALA A 43 -54.54 -39.40 61.31
CA ALA A 43 -54.28 -40.43 62.29
C ALA A 43 -53.02 -40.06 63.09
N PRO A 44 -52.95 -40.36 64.40
CA PRO A 44 -51.80 -39.97 65.22
C PRO A 44 -50.59 -40.79 64.77
N VAL A 45 -49.70 -40.17 64.01
CA VAL A 45 -48.36 -40.72 63.76
C VAL A 45 -47.68 -40.77 65.12
N ALA A 46 -47.44 -41.98 65.63
CA ALA A 46 -46.69 -42.16 66.87
C ALA A 46 -45.39 -41.36 66.78
N ALA A 47 -45.14 -40.48 67.77
CA ALA A 47 -43.95 -39.65 67.80
C ALA A 47 -42.71 -40.54 67.66
N PRO A 48 -41.74 -40.20 66.80
CA PRO A 48 -40.53 -41.00 66.65
C PRO A 48 -39.86 -41.14 68.00
N THR A 49 -39.49 -42.37 68.37
CA THR A 49 -38.70 -42.59 69.58
C THR A 49 -37.42 -41.74 69.51
N GLY A 50 -36.91 -41.28 70.65
CA GLY A 50 -35.81 -40.31 70.68
C GLY A 50 -34.57 -40.71 69.86
N ALA A 51 -34.34 -42.01 69.63
CA ALA A 51 -33.28 -42.52 68.76
C ALA A 51 -33.56 -42.32 67.26
N GLN A 52 -34.79 -42.57 66.78
CA GLN A 52 -35.18 -42.37 65.39
C GLN A 52 -35.18 -40.88 65.02
N ALA A 53 -35.70 -40.03 65.91
CA ALA A 53 -35.67 -38.59 65.71
C ALA A 53 -34.24 -38.04 65.56
N ARG A 54 -33.29 -38.55 66.37
CA ARG A 54 -31.87 -38.20 66.26
C ARG A 54 -31.26 -38.68 64.94
N PHE A 55 -31.56 -39.90 64.51
CA PHE A 55 -31.09 -40.42 63.22
C PHE A 55 -31.54 -39.55 62.04
N TYR A 56 -32.83 -39.20 61.97
CA TYR A 56 -33.33 -38.32 60.92
C TYR A 56 -32.70 -36.93 60.97
N ALA A 57 -32.53 -36.36 62.17
CA ALA A 57 -31.89 -35.06 62.34
C ALA A 57 -30.44 -35.05 61.81
N GLU A 58 -29.67 -36.12 62.03
CA GLU A 58 -28.31 -36.24 61.50
C GLU A 58 -28.28 -36.37 59.96
N GLN A 59 -29.21 -37.13 59.36
CA GLN A 59 -29.33 -37.21 57.90
C GLN A 59 -29.67 -35.85 57.29
N PHE A 60 -30.59 -35.09 57.90
CA PHE A 60 -30.90 -33.73 57.44
C PHE A 60 -29.72 -32.78 57.59
N ARG A 61 -28.94 -32.88 58.67
CA ARG A 61 -27.70 -32.10 58.83
C ARG A 61 -26.69 -32.42 57.74
N ARG A 62 -26.47 -33.71 57.45
CA ARG A 62 -25.57 -34.15 56.38
C ARG A 62 -26.02 -33.65 55.00
N LEU A 63 -27.29 -33.87 54.65
CA LEU A 63 -27.85 -33.40 53.38
C LEU A 63 -27.71 -31.88 53.22
N ARG A 64 -27.91 -31.12 54.30
CA ARG A 64 -27.71 -29.67 54.27
C ARG A 64 -26.25 -29.31 54.00
N GLY A 65 -25.30 -30.01 54.64
CA GLY A 65 -23.88 -29.85 54.38
C GLY A 65 -23.50 -30.14 52.92
N GLU A 66 -23.99 -31.26 52.37
CA GLU A 66 -23.77 -31.64 50.96
C GLU A 66 -24.38 -30.61 49.99
N ILE A 67 -25.56 -30.06 50.30
CA ILE A 67 -26.19 -28.99 49.50
C ILE A 67 -25.36 -27.70 49.55
N ASP A 68 -24.84 -27.33 50.71
CA ASP A 68 -24.04 -26.11 50.87
C ASP A 68 -22.68 -26.25 50.17
N GLU A 69 -22.05 -27.43 50.22
CA GLU A 69 -20.84 -27.75 49.46
C GLU A 69 -21.10 -27.71 47.95
N LEU A 70 -22.20 -28.33 47.47
CA LEU A 70 -22.57 -28.33 46.06
C LEU A 70 -22.85 -26.90 45.54
N LYS A 71 -23.52 -26.07 46.34
CA LYS A 71 -23.70 -24.64 46.03
C LYS A 71 -22.36 -23.91 45.95
N GLY A 72 -21.43 -24.19 46.86
CA GLY A 72 -20.07 -23.65 46.83
C GLY A 72 -19.33 -24.03 45.54
N ALA A 73 -19.34 -25.32 45.17
CA ALA A 73 -18.73 -25.81 43.94
C ALA A 73 -19.36 -25.16 42.68
N HIS A 74 -20.68 -25.04 42.65
CA HIS A 74 -21.39 -24.39 41.55
C HIS A 74 -21.03 -22.90 41.43
N ALA A 75 -20.91 -22.17 42.55
CA ALA A 75 -20.47 -20.78 42.54
C ALA A 75 -19.06 -20.64 41.96
N VAL A 76 -18.13 -21.54 42.32
CA VAL A 76 -16.77 -21.56 41.75
C VAL A 76 -16.80 -21.88 40.26
N GLN A 77 -17.64 -22.84 39.83
CA GLN A 77 -17.80 -23.16 38.41
C GLN A 77 -18.34 -21.97 37.59
N GLN A 78 -19.29 -21.21 38.14
CA GLN A 78 -19.79 -19.98 37.52
C GLN A 78 -18.66 -18.95 37.37
N GLN A 79 -17.85 -18.73 38.42
CA GLN A 79 -16.71 -17.83 38.34
C GLN A 79 -15.69 -18.25 37.26
N GLN A 80 -15.41 -19.55 37.12
CA GLN A 80 -14.55 -20.04 36.06
C GLN A 80 -15.16 -19.78 34.67
N THR A 81 -16.46 -20.02 34.51
CA THR A 81 -17.18 -19.75 33.26
C THR A 81 -17.10 -18.28 32.87
N ASP A 82 -17.26 -17.36 33.83
CA ASP A 82 -17.15 -15.93 33.59
C ASP A 82 -15.72 -15.50 33.24
N LYS A 83 -14.72 -16.10 33.89
CA LYS A 83 -13.31 -15.87 33.57
C LYS A 83 -12.97 -16.34 32.15
N LEU A 84 -13.40 -17.54 31.77
CA LEU A 84 -13.21 -18.07 30.42
C LEU A 84 -13.92 -17.20 29.38
N LYS A 85 -15.17 -16.76 29.65
CA LYS A 85 -15.91 -15.86 28.77
C LYS A 85 -15.18 -14.54 28.56
N THR A 86 -14.63 -13.97 29.62
CA THR A 86 -13.83 -12.74 29.56
C THR A 86 -12.57 -12.96 28.71
N GLN A 87 -11.85 -14.07 28.91
CA GLN A 87 -10.68 -14.41 28.11
C GLN A 87 -11.02 -14.58 26.62
N VAL A 88 -12.11 -15.28 26.31
CA VAL A 88 -12.57 -15.46 24.93
C VAL A 88 -12.92 -14.13 24.28
N ASN A 89 -13.57 -13.23 25.01
CA ASN A 89 -13.89 -11.89 24.50
C ASN A 89 -12.60 -11.08 24.24
N ASN A 90 -11.66 -11.08 25.19
CA ASN A 90 -10.37 -10.40 25.03
C ASN A 90 -9.59 -10.94 23.81
N LEU A 91 -9.47 -12.27 23.68
CA LEU A 91 -8.78 -12.90 22.54
C LEU A 91 -9.47 -12.61 21.21
N ARG A 92 -10.81 -12.52 21.19
CA ARG A 92 -11.56 -12.11 19.99
C ARG A 92 -11.28 -10.65 19.63
N ASP A 93 -11.23 -9.76 20.61
CA ASP A 93 -10.94 -8.35 20.37
C ASP A 93 -9.49 -8.11 19.94
N GLU A 94 -8.54 -8.85 20.52
CA GLU A 94 -7.14 -8.86 20.07
C GLU A 94 -7.01 -9.39 18.65
N ASN A 95 -7.66 -10.52 18.31
CA ASN A 95 -7.69 -11.02 16.93
C ASN A 95 -8.30 -9.99 15.96
N ARG A 96 -9.40 -9.34 16.34
CA ARG A 96 -10.01 -8.27 15.52
C ARG A 96 -9.08 -7.07 15.36
N LYS A 97 -8.31 -6.72 16.39
CA LYS A 97 -7.31 -5.64 16.32
C LYS A 97 -6.16 -6.03 15.39
N LEU A 98 -5.63 -7.24 15.53
CA LEU A 98 -4.59 -7.77 14.66
C LEU A 98 -5.06 -7.83 13.21
N ASN A 99 -6.27 -8.34 12.94
CA ASN A 99 -6.82 -8.37 11.59
C ASN A 99 -6.97 -6.96 10.99
N ARG A 100 -7.43 -5.97 11.78
CA ARG A 100 -7.47 -4.57 11.32
C ARG A 100 -6.09 -4.00 11.02
N LEU A 101 -5.08 -4.33 11.84
CA LEU A 101 -3.69 -3.91 11.60
C LEU A 101 -3.11 -4.62 10.37
N LEU A 102 -3.44 -5.90 10.16
CA LEU A 102 -3.06 -6.67 8.98
C LEU A 102 -3.68 -6.08 7.71
N ASP A 103 -4.97 -5.71 7.75
CA ASP A 103 -5.65 -5.07 6.61
C ASP A 103 -5.09 -3.69 6.27
N GLY A 104 -4.59 -2.94 7.25
CA GLY A 104 -4.08 -1.57 7.06
C GLY A 104 -2.58 -1.45 6.81
N ASN A 105 -1.77 -2.34 7.39
CA ASN A 105 -0.30 -2.19 7.42
C ASN A 105 0.45 -3.31 6.68
N PHE A 106 -0.22 -4.37 6.25
CA PHE A 106 0.43 -5.50 5.59
C PHE A 106 -0.18 -5.77 4.23
N ALA A 107 0.67 -6.04 3.24
CA ALA A 107 0.21 -6.43 1.92
C ALA A 107 -0.50 -7.77 1.98
N LYS A 108 -1.70 -7.87 1.39
CA LYS A 108 -2.43 -9.14 1.28
C LYS A 108 -1.66 -10.12 0.39
N ALA A 109 -1.84 -11.41 0.61
CA ALA A 109 -1.14 -12.44 -0.20
C ALA A 109 -1.36 -12.27 -1.71
N ASP A 110 -2.54 -11.79 -2.12
CA ASP A 110 -2.86 -11.54 -3.52
C ASP A 110 -2.20 -10.26 -4.06
N GLU A 111 -2.02 -9.24 -3.23
CA GLU A 111 -1.26 -8.04 -3.60
C GLU A 111 0.23 -8.38 -3.81
N VAL A 112 0.79 -9.26 -2.97
CA VAL A 112 2.18 -9.74 -3.15
C VAL A 112 2.33 -10.51 -4.46
N LYS A 113 1.35 -11.35 -4.83
CA LYS A 113 1.34 -12.03 -6.14
C LYS A 113 1.22 -11.04 -7.29
N ALA A 114 0.35 -10.04 -7.16
CA ALA A 114 0.19 -8.99 -8.16
C ALA A 114 1.51 -8.22 -8.37
N LEU A 115 2.21 -7.87 -7.29
CA LEU A 115 3.54 -7.26 -7.35
C LEU A 115 4.56 -8.17 -8.04
N GLN A 116 4.53 -9.49 -7.79
CA GLN A 116 5.41 -10.44 -8.46
C GLN A 116 5.18 -10.47 -9.98
N VAL A 117 3.92 -10.41 -10.42
CA VAL A 117 3.56 -10.35 -11.84
C VAL A 117 4.04 -9.04 -12.45
N ALA A 118 3.73 -7.91 -11.80
CA ALA A 118 4.15 -6.59 -12.25
C ALA A 118 5.68 -6.46 -12.35
N LEU A 119 6.42 -7.06 -11.41
CA LEU A 119 7.89 -7.06 -11.43
C LEU A 119 8.44 -7.85 -12.63
N LYS A 120 7.90 -9.05 -12.89
CA LYS A 120 8.29 -9.86 -14.06
C LYS A 120 8.02 -9.12 -15.37
N GLU A 121 6.88 -8.44 -15.46
CA GLU A 121 6.53 -7.64 -16.63
C GLU A 121 7.47 -6.44 -16.81
N MET A 122 7.75 -5.71 -15.73
CA MET A 122 8.71 -4.60 -15.74
C MET A 122 10.09 -5.08 -16.21
N ASP A 123 10.58 -6.22 -15.72
CA ASP A 123 11.85 -6.78 -16.15
C ASP A 123 11.85 -7.14 -17.64
N ALA A 124 10.77 -7.74 -18.15
CA ALA A 124 10.62 -8.02 -19.56
C ALA A 124 10.65 -6.74 -20.42
N ASN A 125 10.01 -5.66 -19.94
CA ASN A 125 10.02 -4.38 -20.63
C ASN A 125 11.40 -3.72 -20.59
N ARG A 126 12.11 -3.77 -19.45
CA ARG A 126 13.50 -3.30 -19.34
C ARG A 126 14.43 -4.01 -20.32
N LEU A 127 14.26 -5.31 -20.53
CA LEU A 127 15.06 -6.05 -21.51
C LEU A 127 14.79 -5.59 -22.95
N LYS A 128 13.52 -5.35 -23.30
CA LYS A 128 13.15 -4.80 -24.61
C LYS A 128 13.73 -3.40 -24.82
N ASP A 129 13.61 -2.53 -23.81
CA ASP A 129 14.14 -1.17 -23.86
C ASP A 129 15.67 -1.17 -24.03
N ARG A 130 16.37 -2.03 -23.27
CA ARG A 130 17.82 -2.21 -23.43
C ARG A 130 18.19 -2.62 -24.85
N ALA A 131 17.42 -3.51 -25.48
CA ALA A 131 17.67 -3.91 -26.86
C ALA A 131 17.46 -2.75 -27.85
N ILE A 132 16.41 -1.94 -27.65
CA ILE A 132 16.14 -0.76 -28.47
C ILE A 132 17.29 0.26 -28.33
N VAL A 133 17.73 0.53 -27.10
CA VAL A 133 18.85 1.44 -26.83
C VAL A 133 20.14 0.93 -27.46
N GLN A 134 20.47 -0.36 -27.32
CA GLN A 134 21.65 -0.95 -27.96
C GLN A 134 21.59 -0.80 -29.49
N LYS A 135 20.42 -1.02 -30.09
CA LYS A 135 20.21 -0.83 -31.54
C LYS A 135 20.40 0.63 -31.96
N ALA A 136 19.85 1.57 -31.20
CA ALA A 136 20.01 3.00 -31.46
C ALA A 136 21.48 3.46 -31.34
N LEU A 137 22.18 3.00 -30.30
CA LEU A 137 23.62 3.28 -30.12
C LEU A 137 24.45 2.69 -31.27
N GLY A 138 24.14 1.46 -31.71
CA GLY A 138 24.80 0.86 -32.87
C GLY A 138 24.55 1.65 -34.17
N ALA A 139 23.34 2.15 -34.37
CA ALA A 139 23.00 3.00 -35.51
C ALA A 139 23.75 4.35 -35.47
N LEU A 140 23.82 4.99 -34.30
CA LEU A 140 24.61 6.20 -34.09
C LEU A 140 26.10 5.96 -34.33
N GLY A 141 26.66 4.85 -33.83
CA GLY A 141 28.05 4.46 -34.08
C GLY A 141 28.35 4.33 -35.58
N LYS A 142 27.46 3.70 -36.34
CA LYS A 142 27.59 3.61 -37.82
C LYS A 142 27.51 4.98 -38.50
N LEU A 143 26.64 5.89 -38.02
CA LEU A 143 26.55 7.25 -38.55
C LEU A 143 27.84 8.02 -38.30
N ILE A 144 28.37 7.97 -37.08
CA ILE A 144 29.64 8.60 -36.70
C ILE A 144 30.78 8.04 -37.56
N GLN A 145 30.83 6.73 -37.78
CA GLN A 145 31.84 6.11 -38.63
C GLN A 145 31.74 6.57 -40.08
N LYS A 146 30.53 6.70 -40.63
CA LYS A 146 30.32 7.26 -41.98
C LYS A 146 30.78 8.72 -42.06
N VAL A 147 30.48 9.54 -41.05
CA VAL A 147 30.93 10.94 -40.99
C VAL A 147 32.46 11.03 -40.83
N ALA A 148 33.07 10.14 -40.07
CA ALA A 148 34.53 10.08 -39.93
C ALA A 148 35.24 9.61 -41.21
N GLN A 149 34.60 8.72 -41.99
CA GLN A 149 35.11 8.25 -43.29
C GLN A 149 34.89 9.25 -44.42
N GLN A 150 33.94 10.18 -44.26
CA GLN A 150 33.87 11.38 -45.10
C GLN A 150 35.06 12.26 -44.75
N LYS A 151 36.19 12.00 -45.42
CA LYS A 151 37.39 12.82 -45.38
C LYS A 151 37.00 14.26 -45.70
N ALA A 152 36.92 15.11 -44.68
CA ALA A 152 36.85 16.55 -44.89
C ALA A 152 38.08 16.94 -45.72
N ALA A 153 37.86 17.65 -46.84
CA ALA A 153 38.95 18.28 -47.55
C ALA A 153 39.77 19.10 -46.53
N PRO A 154 41.11 19.08 -46.59
CA PRO A 154 41.93 19.93 -45.73
C PRO A 154 41.57 21.38 -46.00
N VAL A 155 40.70 21.95 -45.18
CA VAL A 155 40.58 23.40 -45.08
C VAL A 155 41.74 23.79 -44.20
N GLU A 156 42.80 24.30 -44.83
CA GLU A 156 43.85 25.02 -44.10
C GLU A 156 43.18 25.95 -43.09
N PRO A 157 43.69 26.05 -41.84
CA PRO A 157 43.18 27.03 -40.90
C PRO A 157 43.47 28.41 -41.48
N ALA A 158 42.51 28.93 -42.27
CA ALA A 158 42.53 30.31 -42.70
C ALA A 158 42.69 31.13 -41.44
N ALA A 159 43.82 31.84 -41.33
CA ALA A 159 44.05 32.80 -40.27
C ALA A 159 42.75 33.58 -40.08
N ARG A 160 42.22 33.64 -38.85
CA ARG A 160 40.97 34.34 -38.56
C ARG A 160 41.13 35.79 -38.99
N VAL A 161 40.74 36.10 -40.22
CA VAL A 161 40.80 37.45 -40.76
C VAL A 161 39.67 38.17 -40.05
N VAL A 162 40.03 38.91 -39.01
CA VAL A 162 39.10 39.78 -38.30
C VAL A 162 38.64 40.80 -39.33
N ALA A 163 37.36 40.77 -39.71
CA ALA A 163 36.75 41.86 -40.44
C ALA A 163 36.87 43.10 -39.55
N LYS A 164 37.83 43.98 -39.82
CA LYS A 164 38.12 45.12 -38.94
C LYS A 164 37.06 46.22 -39.07
N ASN A 165 36.28 46.22 -40.15
CA ASN A 165 35.28 47.24 -40.47
C ASN A 165 33.97 46.58 -40.92
N PHE A 166 33.04 46.34 -39.99
CA PHE A 166 31.66 45.90 -40.28
C PHE A 166 30.68 46.70 -39.42
N LYS A 167 29.42 46.81 -39.85
CA LYS A 167 28.38 47.48 -39.07
C LYS A 167 27.88 46.58 -37.93
N PHE A 168 27.82 47.12 -36.72
CA PHE A 168 27.38 46.39 -35.53
C PHE A 168 26.57 47.27 -34.58
N ASN A 169 25.63 46.63 -33.89
CA ASN A 169 24.90 47.21 -32.77
C ASN A 169 25.64 46.82 -31.48
N THR A 170 25.80 47.76 -30.55
CA THR A 170 26.42 47.47 -29.25
C THR A 170 25.33 47.18 -28.23
N HIS A 171 25.29 45.95 -27.71
CA HIS A 171 24.37 45.56 -26.63
C HIS A 171 25.12 45.51 -25.31
N LYS A 172 24.52 46.02 -24.24
CA LYS A 172 25.05 45.88 -22.88
C LYS A 172 24.32 44.72 -22.22
N VAL A 173 25.06 43.69 -21.81
CA VAL A 173 24.47 42.51 -21.18
C VAL A 173 23.80 42.91 -19.87
N GLU A 174 22.50 42.64 -19.76
CA GLU A 174 21.74 42.82 -18.53
C GLU A 174 21.75 41.55 -17.66
N THR A 175 21.33 41.69 -16.40
CA THR A 175 21.28 40.57 -15.46
C THR A 175 20.29 39.51 -15.94
N GLY A 176 20.75 38.26 -16.10
CA GLY A 176 19.91 37.15 -16.54
C GLY A 176 19.82 36.97 -18.06
N GLU A 177 20.51 37.80 -18.84
CA GLU A 177 20.60 37.63 -20.29
C GLU A 177 21.72 36.66 -20.69
N PHE A 178 21.41 35.75 -21.60
CA PHE A 178 22.38 34.83 -22.22
C PHE A 178 22.65 35.23 -23.66
N LEU A 179 23.82 34.85 -24.20
CA LEU A 179 24.20 35.19 -25.58
C LEU A 179 23.14 34.75 -26.60
N GLY A 180 22.57 33.55 -26.43
CA GLY A 180 21.52 33.03 -27.29
C GLY A 180 20.25 33.88 -27.23
N THR A 181 19.84 34.28 -26.03
CA THR A 181 18.66 35.14 -25.81
C THR A 181 18.82 36.50 -26.49
N ILE A 182 20.00 37.11 -26.35
CA ILE A 182 20.33 38.38 -26.99
C ILE A 182 20.25 38.23 -28.52
N ILE A 183 20.86 37.18 -29.08
CA ILE A 183 20.81 36.92 -30.53
C ILE A 183 19.38 36.73 -31.03
N ILE A 184 18.53 36.01 -30.29
CA ILE A 184 17.13 35.80 -30.65
C ILE A 184 16.35 37.11 -30.66
N ALA A 185 16.56 37.98 -29.65
CA ALA A 185 15.91 39.28 -29.57
C ALA A 185 16.30 40.17 -30.76
N TYR A 186 17.59 40.24 -31.08
CA TYR A 186 18.08 41.02 -32.24
C TYR A 186 17.62 40.43 -33.57
N ASN A 187 17.61 39.11 -33.73
CA ASN A 187 17.08 38.47 -34.94
C ASN A 187 15.58 38.70 -35.12
N ARG A 188 14.83 38.94 -34.04
CA ARG A 188 13.43 39.36 -34.12
C ARG A 188 13.34 40.79 -34.66
N ALA A 189 14.09 41.72 -34.08
CA ALA A 189 14.13 43.12 -34.54
C ALA A 189 14.59 43.24 -36.00
N TYR A 190 15.65 42.54 -36.39
CA TYR A 190 16.14 42.54 -37.78
C TYR A 190 15.12 42.00 -38.77
N LYS A 191 14.31 41.00 -38.39
CA LYS A 191 13.23 40.49 -39.26
C LYS A 191 12.14 41.53 -39.49
N GLU A 192 11.80 42.34 -38.48
CA GLU A 192 10.83 43.42 -38.61
C GLU A 192 11.35 44.53 -39.55
N GLU A 193 12.66 44.74 -39.58
CA GLU A 193 13.34 45.66 -40.50
C GLU A 193 13.62 45.05 -41.89
N GLY A 194 13.19 43.81 -42.15
CA GLY A 194 13.43 43.10 -43.41
C GLY A 194 14.86 42.60 -43.62
N LEU A 195 15.68 42.61 -42.56
CA LEU A 195 17.05 42.09 -42.54
C LEU A 195 17.08 40.59 -42.19
N GLY A 196 18.21 39.94 -42.49
CA GLY A 196 18.40 38.49 -42.28
C GLY A 196 18.60 38.08 -40.81
N THR A 197 19.09 36.85 -40.59
CA THR A 197 19.40 36.33 -39.25
C THR A 197 20.90 36.29 -38.98
N VAL A 198 21.29 36.65 -37.76
CA VAL A 198 22.64 36.53 -37.23
C VAL A 198 22.80 35.22 -36.45
N THR A 199 23.92 34.54 -36.66
CA THR A 199 24.27 33.29 -35.98
C THR A 199 25.28 33.54 -34.85
N GLN A 200 25.33 32.62 -33.89
CA GLN A 200 26.28 32.71 -32.78
C GLN A 200 27.75 32.77 -33.25
N SER A 201 28.10 32.04 -34.32
CA SER A 201 29.45 32.07 -34.88
C SER A 201 29.83 33.44 -35.42
N GLN A 202 28.90 34.17 -36.04
CA GLN A 202 29.13 35.54 -36.51
C GLN A 202 29.36 36.51 -35.34
N VAL A 203 28.59 36.38 -34.25
CA VAL A 203 28.81 37.19 -33.04
C VAL A 203 30.17 36.88 -32.40
N LEU A 204 30.61 35.62 -32.39
CA LEU A 204 31.93 35.26 -31.85
C LEU A 204 33.08 35.73 -32.74
N LYS A 205 32.89 35.76 -34.07
CA LYS A 205 33.85 36.38 -35.00
C LYS A 205 33.93 37.90 -34.77
N ALA A 206 32.81 38.56 -34.48
CA ALA A 206 32.76 39.99 -34.18
C ALA A 206 33.42 40.35 -32.83
N ASN A 207 33.40 39.44 -31.86
CA ASN A 207 33.92 39.63 -30.50
C ASN A 207 35.01 38.59 -30.17
N PRO A 208 36.25 38.79 -30.65
CA PRO A 208 37.34 37.88 -30.32
C PRO A 208 37.57 37.84 -28.80
N GLY A 209 37.59 36.64 -28.23
CA GLY A 209 37.78 36.42 -26.78
C GLY A 209 36.49 36.39 -25.95
N LEU A 210 35.32 36.63 -26.56
CA LEU A 210 34.04 36.46 -25.87
C LEU A 210 33.77 34.97 -25.61
N ASN A 211 33.43 34.64 -24.37
CA ASN A 211 33.00 33.28 -24.00
C ASN A 211 31.46 33.22 -23.94
N PRO A 212 30.79 32.43 -24.81
CA PRO A 212 29.33 32.30 -24.81
C PRO A 212 28.71 31.88 -23.47
N ASN A 213 29.43 31.05 -22.72
CA ASN A 213 28.93 30.43 -21.49
C ASN A 213 29.23 31.28 -20.25
N ARG A 214 29.96 32.39 -20.39
CA ARG A 214 30.35 33.28 -19.29
C ARG A 214 30.28 34.73 -19.73
N LEU A 215 29.07 35.24 -19.91
CA LEU A 215 28.84 36.66 -20.09
C LEU A 215 28.85 37.37 -18.74
N LEU A 216 29.53 38.51 -18.66
CA LEU A 216 29.53 39.35 -17.46
C LEU A 216 28.44 40.42 -17.59
N VAL A 217 27.69 40.65 -16.51
CA VAL A 217 26.69 41.72 -16.47
C VAL A 217 27.39 43.07 -16.69
N GLY A 218 26.85 43.88 -17.60
CA GLY A 218 27.44 45.16 -18.02
C GLY A 218 28.49 45.07 -19.12
N GLN A 219 28.85 43.87 -19.58
CA GLN A 219 29.75 43.67 -20.71
C GLN A 219 29.10 44.19 -22.00
N LYS A 220 29.87 44.96 -22.79
CA LYS A 220 29.44 45.43 -24.11
C LYS A 220 29.80 44.38 -25.16
N ILE A 221 28.81 43.89 -25.90
CA ILE A 221 28.96 42.90 -26.96
C ILE A 221 28.59 43.55 -28.30
N LYS A 222 29.37 43.28 -29.34
CA LYS A 222 29.07 43.72 -30.71
C LYS A 222 28.20 42.70 -31.41
N ILE A 223 27.02 43.10 -31.87
CA ILE A 223 26.12 42.24 -32.64
C ILE A 223 26.17 42.72 -34.09
N PRO A 224 26.77 41.96 -35.02
CA PRO A 224 26.89 42.38 -36.41
C PRO A 224 25.52 42.43 -37.08
N LEU A 225 25.38 43.24 -38.14
CA LEU A 225 24.21 43.16 -39.01
C LEU A 225 24.25 41.87 -39.85
N PRO A 226 23.07 41.33 -40.23
CA PRO A 226 22.99 40.16 -41.09
C PRO A 226 23.72 40.38 -42.43
N GLY A 227 24.64 39.47 -42.78
CA GLY A 227 25.37 39.50 -44.06
C GLY A 227 26.72 40.22 -44.03
N GLU A 228 27.05 40.96 -42.96
CA GLU A 228 28.33 41.67 -42.81
C GLU A 228 29.51 40.72 -42.51
N ILE A 229 29.25 39.65 -41.75
CA ILE A 229 30.26 38.65 -41.38
C ILE A 229 29.88 37.31 -42.00
N LYS A 230 30.75 36.79 -42.87
CA LYS A 230 30.64 35.45 -43.47
C LYS A 230 31.44 34.45 -42.63
#